data_AF-A0AAV0VJM0-F1
#
_entry.id   AF-A0AAV0VJM0-F1
#
_cell.length_a   1.000
_cell.length_b   1.000
_cell.length_c   1.000
_cell.angle_alpha   90.00
_cell.angle_beta   90.00
_cell.angle_gamma   90.00
#
_symmetry.space_group_name_H-M   'P 1'
#
loop_
_entity.id
_entity.type
_entity.pdbx_description
1 polymer ?
#
loop_
_entity_poly.entity_id
_entity_poly.type
_entity_poly.pdbx_seq_one_letter_code
_entity_poly.pdbx_strand_id
1 'polypeptide(L)'
;MLIKLMLLEQIDEETAIIEHVMNNKNHNIHDMFLKRKIEGFYNILIEKHLFKDETKFREFFRLSYDQFNYVLNIIEDDIKSDPYNRVKQPITPAEKLSVTLR
;
A
#
# COMPACT_ATOMS: atom_id res chain seq x y z
N MET A 1 8.22 -44.82 -21.92
CA MET A 1 8.04 -44.35 -20.53
C MET A 1 9.14 -43.37 -20.11
N LEU A 2 10.42 -43.64 -20.42
CA LEU A 2 11.57 -42.74 -20.15
C LEU A 2 11.46 -41.31 -20.72
N ILE A 3 11.04 -41.15 -21.98
CA ILE A 3 10.92 -39.83 -22.62
C ILE A 3 9.93 -38.92 -21.87
N LYS A 4 8.85 -39.50 -21.32
CA LYS A 4 7.84 -38.76 -20.55
C LYS A 4 8.39 -38.31 -19.20
N LEU A 5 9.23 -39.13 -18.56
CA LEU A 5 9.93 -38.79 -17.32
C LEU A 5 10.93 -37.64 -17.54
N MET A 6 11.74 -37.71 -18.60
CA MET A 6 12.70 -36.65 -18.94
C MET A 6 12.02 -35.31 -19.26
N LEU A 7 10.87 -35.34 -19.95
CA LEU A 7 10.09 -34.14 -20.23
C LEU A 7 9.48 -33.53 -18.96
N LEU A 8 9.05 -34.36 -18.00
CA LEU A 8 8.54 -33.89 -16.71
C LEU A 8 9.64 -33.25 -15.87
N GLU A 9 10.82 -33.86 -15.80
CA GLU A 9 11.98 -33.31 -15.09
C GLU A 9 12.41 -31.95 -15.67
N GLN A 10 12.42 -31.79 -17.00
CA GLN A 10 12.72 -30.51 -17.63
C GLN A 10 11.69 -29.42 -17.30
N ILE A 11 10.39 -29.77 -17.28
CA ILE A 11 9.32 -28.83 -16.93
C ILE A 11 9.41 -28.44 -15.45
N ASP A 12 9.74 -29.38 -14.56
CA ASP A 12 9.91 -29.15 -13.13
C ASP A 12 11.14 -28.26 -12.82
N GLU A 13 12.26 -28.46 -13.55
CA GLU A 13 13.43 -27.58 -13.43
C GLU A 13 13.14 -26.16 -13.95
N GLU A 14 12.46 -26.04 -15.09
CA GLU A 14 12.12 -24.74 -15.69
C GLU A 14 11.15 -23.97 -14.79
N THR A 15 10.17 -24.65 -14.18
CA THR A 15 9.26 -24.04 -13.19
C THR A 15 9.98 -23.63 -11.90
N ALA A 16 10.90 -24.45 -11.39
CA ALA A 16 11.71 -24.09 -10.22
C ALA A 16 12.61 -22.88 -10.48
N ILE A 17 13.17 -22.75 -11.68
CA ILE A 17 13.96 -21.58 -12.09
C ILE A 17 13.07 -20.34 -12.17
N ILE A 18 11.87 -20.46 -12.76
CA ILE A 18 10.90 -19.35 -12.83
C ILE A 18 10.50 -18.90 -11.41
N GLU A 19 10.19 -19.82 -10.51
CA GLU A 19 9.87 -19.51 -9.11
C GLU A 19 11.04 -18.84 -8.39
N HIS A 20 12.27 -19.33 -8.57
CA HIS A 20 13.45 -18.75 -7.96
C HIS A 20 13.73 -17.32 -8.49
N VAL A 21 13.56 -17.09 -9.80
CA VAL A 21 13.72 -15.77 -10.43
C VAL A 21 12.58 -14.83 -10.01
N MET A 22 11.35 -15.31 -9.89
CA MET A 22 10.20 -14.53 -9.41
C MET A 22 10.36 -14.16 -7.93
N ASN A 23 10.83 -15.08 -7.09
CA ASN A 23 11.07 -14.84 -5.68
C ASN A 23 12.27 -13.92 -5.43
N ASN A 24 13.34 -14.02 -6.23
CA ASN A 24 14.49 -13.12 -6.15
C ASN A 24 14.22 -11.71 -6.70
N LYS A 25 13.17 -11.49 -7.49
CA LYS A 25 12.76 -10.15 -7.93
C LYS A 25 12.14 -9.30 -6.82
N ASN A 26 11.77 -9.91 -5.68
CA ASN A 26 11.23 -9.21 -4.53
C ASN A 26 12.33 -8.72 -3.58
N HIS A 27 13.30 -7.97 -4.10
CA HIS A 27 14.29 -7.33 -3.23
C HIS A 27 13.71 -6.07 -2.54
N ASN A 28 13.51 -6.23 -1.23
CA ASN A 28 13.56 -5.19 -0.20
C ASN A 28 12.43 -4.15 -0.17
N ILE A 29 11.17 -4.57 -0.34
CA ILE A 29 10.01 -3.80 0.13
C ILE A 29 9.71 -4.27 1.55
N HIS A 30 9.70 -3.36 2.52
CA HIS A 30 9.37 -3.72 3.89
C HIS A 30 7.90 -4.15 3.97
N ASP A 31 7.61 -5.26 4.67
CA ASP A 31 6.27 -5.85 4.81
C ASP A 31 5.19 -4.84 5.22
N MET A 32 5.55 -3.90 6.09
CA MET A 32 4.68 -2.78 6.48
C MET A 32 4.05 -2.08 5.25
N PHE A 33 4.80 -1.80 4.19
CA PHE A 33 4.26 -1.15 2.99
C PHE A 33 3.31 -2.06 2.21
N LEU A 34 3.51 -3.38 2.27
CA LEU A 34 2.63 -4.37 1.63
C LEU A 34 1.33 -4.52 2.40
N LYS A 35 1.40 -4.60 3.74
CA LYS A 35 0.26 -4.83 4.63
C LYS A 35 -0.55 -3.58 4.93
N ARG A 36 0.02 -2.38 4.76
CA ARG A 36 -0.62 -1.08 5.05
C ARG A 36 -2.02 -0.92 4.48
N LYS A 37 -2.32 -1.47 3.31
CA LYS A 37 -3.68 -1.41 2.74
C LYS A 37 -4.74 -2.16 3.54
N ILE A 38 -4.31 -3.23 4.21
CA ILE A 38 -5.18 -4.15 4.91
C ILE A 38 -5.24 -3.77 6.39
N GLU A 39 -4.08 -3.49 7.00
CA GLU A 39 -3.94 -3.23 8.44
C GLU A 39 -3.77 -1.74 8.79
N GLY A 40 -3.57 -0.88 7.79
CA GLY A 40 -3.24 0.52 8.01
C GLY A 40 -4.38 1.29 8.65
N PHE A 41 -4.02 2.08 9.66
CA PHE A 41 -4.93 2.95 10.40
C PHE A 41 -5.81 3.82 9.48
N TYR A 42 -5.24 4.37 8.42
CA TYR A 42 -5.99 5.19 7.46
C TYR A 42 -7.11 4.40 6.77
N ASN A 43 -6.77 3.28 6.13
CA ASN A 43 -7.73 2.46 5.39
C ASN A 43 -8.80 1.86 6.32
N ILE A 44 -8.44 1.46 7.54
CA ILE A 44 -9.38 0.88 8.48
C ILE A 44 -10.26 1.96 9.10
N LEU A 45 -9.69 2.93 9.80
CA LEU A 45 -10.49 3.87 10.58
C LEU A 45 -11.00 5.02 9.72
N ILE A 46 -10.10 5.70 9.02
CA ILE A 46 -10.44 6.96 8.33
C ILE A 46 -11.33 6.68 7.12
N GLU A 47 -10.87 5.84 6.20
CA GLU A 47 -11.55 5.58 4.93
C GLU A 47 -12.85 4.78 5.11
N LYS A 48 -12.84 3.70 5.89
CA LYS A 48 -14.03 2.84 6.02
C LYS A 48 -15.08 3.35 6.99
N HIS A 49 -14.69 4.09 8.02
CA HIS A 49 -15.60 4.52 9.10
C HIS A 49 -15.78 6.04 9.13
N LEU A 50 -14.71 6.80 9.33
CA LEU A 50 -14.86 8.23 9.63
C LEU A 50 -15.37 9.04 8.43
N PHE A 51 -14.95 8.74 7.19
CA PHE A 51 -15.51 9.42 6.01
C PHE A 51 -17.02 9.14 5.77
N LYS A 52 -17.62 8.19 6.48
CA LYS A 52 -19.07 7.92 6.42
C LYS A 52 -19.85 8.61 7.53
N ASP A 53 -19.18 9.14 8.55
CA ASP A 53 -19.80 9.78 9.71
C ASP A 53 -19.09 11.10 9.99
N GLU A 54 -19.66 12.19 9.48
CA GLU A 54 -19.07 13.53 9.61
C GLU A 54 -18.95 13.97 11.08
N THR A 55 -19.88 13.54 11.93
CA THR A 55 -19.83 13.88 13.36
C THR A 55 -18.62 13.23 13.99
N LYS A 56 -18.42 11.93 13.74
CA LYS A 56 -17.25 11.20 14.24
C LYS A 56 -15.96 11.67 13.59
N PHE A 57 -15.97 12.02 12.31
CA PHE A 57 -14.82 12.63 11.66
C PHE A 57 -14.44 13.94 12.33
N ARG A 58 -15.41 14.81 12.61
CA ARG A 58 -15.16 16.11 13.25
C ARG A 58 -14.70 15.96 14.70
N GLU A 59 -15.26 15.05 15.46
CA GLU A 59 -14.73 14.69 16.79
C GLU A 59 -13.30 14.16 16.68
N PHE A 60 -13.07 13.30 15.68
CA PHE A 60 -11.81 12.65 15.41
C PHE A 60 -10.80 13.50 14.66
N PHE A 61 -11.05 14.67 14.09
CA PHE A 61 -9.98 15.54 13.56
C PHE A 61 -10.02 16.94 14.12
N ARG A 62 -11.09 17.28 14.84
CA ARG A 62 -11.44 18.66 15.24
C ARG A 62 -11.57 19.59 14.02
N LEU A 63 -11.82 19.01 12.85
CA LEU A 63 -11.97 19.67 11.55
C LEU A 63 -13.18 19.07 10.83
N SER A 64 -13.89 19.88 10.04
CA SER A 64 -14.82 19.35 9.04
C SER A 64 -14.08 18.71 7.86
N TYR A 65 -14.80 17.98 7.00
CA TYR A 65 -14.22 17.48 5.75
C TYR A 65 -13.64 18.60 4.88
N ASP A 66 -14.36 19.71 4.77
CA ASP A 66 -13.91 20.85 3.97
C ASP A 66 -12.62 21.46 4.52
N GLN A 67 -12.51 21.58 5.85
CA GLN A 67 -11.30 22.10 6.48
C GLN A 67 -10.12 21.13 6.30
N PHE A 68 -10.36 19.83 6.45
CA PHE A 68 -9.34 18.81 6.21
C PHE A 68 -8.86 18.86 4.75
N ASN A 69 -9.77 18.86 3.79
CA ASN A 69 -9.46 18.91 2.36
C ASN A 69 -8.81 20.23 1.97
N TYR A 70 -9.21 21.34 2.57
CA TYR A 70 -8.57 22.64 2.35
C TYR A 70 -7.09 22.61 2.78
N VAL A 71 -6.80 22.10 3.98
CA VAL A 71 -5.42 21.96 4.45
C VAL A 71 -4.65 20.99 3.55
N LEU A 72 -5.25 19.85 3.21
CA LEU A 72 -4.64 18.86 2.32
C LEU A 72 -4.25 19.49 0.98
N ASN A 73 -5.16 20.20 0.32
CA ASN A 73 -4.92 20.82 -0.99
C ASN A 73 -3.78 21.84 -0.97
N ILE A 74 -3.53 22.51 0.16
CA ILE A 74 -2.44 23.49 0.26
C ILE A 74 -1.07 22.81 0.32
N ILE A 75 -0.99 21.69 1.05
CA ILE A 75 0.29 21.03 1.34
C ILE A 75 0.52 19.78 0.49
N GLU A 76 -0.45 19.38 -0.34
CA GLU A 76 -0.46 18.09 -1.03
C GLU A 76 0.83 17.88 -1.80
N ASP A 77 1.22 18.85 -2.63
CA ASP A 77 2.41 18.77 -3.48
C ASP A 77 3.70 18.72 -2.67
N ASP A 78 3.75 19.42 -1.53
CA ASP A 78 4.93 19.45 -0.64
C ASP A 78 5.15 18.11 0.07
N ILE A 79 4.06 17.42 0.45
CA ILE A 79 4.12 16.16 1.19
C ILE A 79 3.94 14.93 0.29
N LYS A 80 3.70 15.11 -1.00
CA LYS A 80 3.59 14.02 -1.96
C LYS A 80 4.91 13.28 -2.09
N SER A 81 4.81 12.00 -2.40
CA SER A 81 5.97 11.19 -2.75
C SER A 81 5.66 10.45 -4.02
N ASP A 82 6.59 10.52 -4.97
CA ASP A 82 6.44 9.83 -6.23
C ASP A 82 6.69 8.32 -6.06
N PRO A 83 5.94 7.48 -6.79
CA PRO A 83 6.21 6.06 -6.82
C PRO A 83 7.58 5.80 -7.48
N TYR A 84 8.29 4.81 -6.96
CA TYR A 84 9.57 4.36 -7.54
C TYR A 84 9.68 2.84 -7.44
N ASN A 85 10.77 2.28 -7.99
CA ASN A 85 10.93 0.83 -8.18
C ASN A 85 10.65 -0.02 -6.92
N ARG A 86 11.01 0.46 -5.73
CA ARG A 86 10.81 -0.28 -4.47
C ARG A 86 9.48 0.05 -3.78
N VAL A 87 8.96 1.26 -3.96
CA VAL A 87 7.67 1.62 -3.37
C VAL A 87 6.78 2.13 -4.50
N LYS A 88 6.08 1.18 -5.12
CA LYS A 88 5.12 1.46 -6.20
C LYS A 88 3.92 2.27 -5.72
N GLN A 89 3.63 2.21 -4.41
CA GLN A 89 2.49 2.87 -3.79
C GLN A 89 2.92 3.58 -2.51
N PRO A 90 3.47 4.80 -2.64
CA PRO A 90 3.90 5.59 -1.50
C PRO A 90 2.71 5.91 -0.58
N ILE A 91 3.03 6.29 0.66
CA ILE A 91 2.03 6.79 1.61
C ILE A 91 1.43 8.07 1.03
N THR A 92 0.11 8.13 0.94
CA THR A 92 -0.57 9.25 0.28
C THR A 92 -0.49 10.53 1.15
N PRO A 93 -0.60 11.72 0.54
CA PRO A 93 -0.70 12.97 1.29
C PRO A 93 -1.81 12.93 2.35
N ALA A 94 -2.99 12.41 2.01
CA ALA A 94 -4.11 12.28 2.93
C ALA A 94 -3.79 11.36 4.12
N GLU A 95 -3.09 10.24 3.88
CA GLU A 95 -2.64 9.34 4.94
C GLU A 95 -1.63 10.03 5.87
N LYS A 96 -0.65 10.73 5.30
CA LYS A 96 0.36 11.47 6.08
C LYS A 96 -0.30 12.56 6.93
N LEU A 97 -1.22 13.33 6.35
CA LEU A 97 -1.97 14.36 7.07
C LEU A 97 -2.81 13.74 8.19
N SER A 98 -3.49 12.62 7.91
CA SER A 98 -4.32 11.92 8.90
C SER A 98 -3.52 11.48 10.12
N VAL A 99 -2.30 10.96 9.92
CA VAL A 99 -1.40 10.57 11.01
C VAL A 99 -0.81 11.81 11.70
N THR A 100 -0.56 12.90 10.98
CA THR A 100 0.04 14.11 11.57
C THR A 100 -0.92 14.83 12.51
N LEU A 101 -2.23 14.83 12.20
CA LEU A 101 -3.24 15.47 13.03
C LEU A 101 -3.60 14.65 14.29
N ARG A 102 -3.04 13.46 14.48
CA ARG A 102 -3.39 12.53 15.56
C ARG A 102 -2.22 11.83 16.21
#